data_AF-A0A812KWR0-F1
#
_entry.id   AF-A0A812KWR0-F1
#
_cell.length_a   1.000
_cell.length_b   1.000
_cell.length_c   1.000
_cell.angle_alpha   90.00
_cell.angle_beta   90.00
_cell.angle_gamma   90.00
#
_symmetry.space_group_name_H-M   'P 1'
#
loop_
_entity.id
_entity.type
_entity.pdbx_description
1 polymer ?
#
loop_
_entity_poly.entity_id
_entity_poly.type
_entity_poly.pdbx_seq_one_letter_code
_entity_poly.pdbx_strand_id
1 'polypeptide(L)'
;VLEKMLQISETNGKLVDVINAAHASEALEMVEVRFVSGSSVEEPSEADDFMSDPASESSTDSQKSKSTYDPQLSIPPSDKQLRKRITVPFVDYVDEKVLDVQTQEYYRFGESTWDLFLFIGTGALGPLGSLQTFLLAVVSMTMQIVFTGIAWYNFLSPEVDEDTIRDAFRWRRSAGHVLSQYDPLSKSSLAERVCALDKSLPTSGIQMALYENIIRYLKPRAEGVESFFTGERLCLVALLCWYLMVAKEVGHGLALHRGIMATPLGQTRINSRENPFTLVMHYRLISVSGWRKVASAVLLVYRLLAAAALIYVGTFFLVYTIDVTELILNAVALAIILDIDDLLFDALATTPGRHLVNQMDPLPMKSWPRVRGADVKSMSMLVLIPVAMMFVYTSMLAPMVATLDSAKDAMCGGNLQFVWNTDQRKVILFSPTERDGWEDGGYQLQSKAIDEAEMLSLSDESSGTAWGVWLGSVDVLTETSILPLEQSVDVFNPRCADLGDTEPLRNYLREFLGNGSLMGCGDARPYCGLMDGSKGKGFAARMLCSDTCGCNDPTGEVMGLYLKP
;
A
#
# COMPACT_ATOMS: atom_id res chain seq x y z
N VAL A 1 21.23 -1.55 -11.51
CA VAL A 1 21.44 -0.11 -11.20
C VAL A 1 21.07 0.19 -9.75
N LEU A 2 19.90 -0.24 -9.27
CA LEU A 2 19.50 -0.19 -7.86
C LEU A 2 20.51 -0.86 -6.91
N GLU A 3 21.04 -2.02 -7.30
CA GLU A 3 22.07 -2.75 -6.55
C GLU A 3 23.41 -1.98 -6.45
N LYS A 4 23.77 -1.23 -7.49
CA LYS A 4 24.94 -0.32 -7.48
C LYS A 4 24.68 0.95 -6.68
N MET A 5 23.42 1.39 -6.54
CA MET A 5 23.07 2.52 -5.67
C MET A 5 23.08 2.11 -4.19
N LEU A 6 22.67 0.88 -3.88
CA LEU A 6 22.74 0.31 -2.53
C LEU A 6 24.20 0.12 -2.06
N GLN A 7 25.09 -0.36 -2.92
CA GLN A 7 26.53 -0.47 -2.61
C GLN A 7 27.23 0.89 -2.38
N ILE A 8 26.77 1.97 -3.01
CA ILE A 8 27.31 3.32 -2.82
C ILE A 8 26.75 3.97 -1.53
N SER A 9 25.58 3.53 -1.07
CA SER A 9 24.98 3.97 0.19
C SER A 9 25.65 3.35 1.41
N GLU A 10 26.02 2.06 1.37
CA GLU A 10 26.72 1.39 2.47
C GLU A 10 28.16 1.92 2.70
N THR A 11 28.80 2.47 1.66
CA THR A 11 30.16 3.00 1.76
C THR A 11 30.25 4.41 2.36
N ASN A 12 29.12 5.11 2.50
CA ASN A 12 29.06 6.43 3.12
C ASN A 12 28.28 6.36 4.44
N GLY A 13 28.98 6.02 5.53
CA GLY A 13 28.46 5.91 6.90
C GLY A 13 27.91 7.21 7.54
N LYS A 14 27.26 8.08 6.76
CA LYS A 14 26.59 9.31 7.21
C LYS A 14 25.07 9.19 7.30
N LEU A 15 24.49 8.06 6.89
CA LEU A 15 23.04 7.88 6.92
C LEU A 15 22.49 7.69 8.35
N VAL A 16 23.28 7.12 9.26
CA VAL A 16 22.89 6.91 10.68
C VAL A 16 22.75 8.23 11.43
N ASP A 17 23.60 9.23 11.12
CA ASP A 17 23.50 10.56 11.75
C ASP A 17 22.30 11.37 11.25
N VAL A 18 21.85 11.14 10.01
CA VAL A 18 20.66 11.79 9.44
C VAL A 18 19.37 11.15 9.96
N ILE A 19 19.35 9.83 10.16
CA ILE A 19 18.21 9.12 10.78
C ILE A 19 18.04 9.53 12.25
N ASN A 20 19.15 9.69 12.98
CA ASN A 20 19.10 10.17 14.37
C ASN A 20 18.68 11.65 14.49
N ALA A 21 18.99 12.49 13.49
CA ALA A 21 18.51 13.87 13.43
C ALA A 21 17.00 13.94 13.06
N ALA A 22 16.50 13.03 12.22
CA ALA A 22 15.08 12.94 11.87
C ALA A 22 14.22 12.48 13.06
N HIS A 23 14.69 11.49 13.83
CA HIS A 23 14.00 11.06 15.05
C HIS A 23 13.96 12.13 16.16
N ALA A 24 14.93 13.04 16.21
CA ALA A 24 14.93 14.16 17.15
C ALA A 24 13.93 15.27 16.77
N SER A 25 13.59 15.40 15.47
CA SER A 25 12.57 16.34 14.98
C SER A 25 11.15 15.84 15.25
N GLU A 26 10.92 14.52 15.16
CA GLU A 26 9.62 13.89 15.39
C GLU A 26 9.16 13.95 16.86
N ALA A 27 10.10 13.99 17.80
CA ALA A 27 9.82 14.13 19.23
C ALA A 27 9.39 15.56 19.66
N LEU A 28 9.65 16.57 18.83
CA LEU A 28 9.33 17.97 19.14
C LEU A 28 7.97 18.42 18.60
N GLU A 29 7.45 17.80 17.55
CA GLU A 29 6.13 18.15 16.98
C GLU A 29 4.93 17.45 17.65
N MET A 30 5.13 16.34 18.38
CA MET A 30 4.04 15.64 19.08
C MET A 30 3.57 16.31 20.39
N VAL A 31 4.19 17.42 20.82
CA VAL A 31 3.83 18.11 22.07
C VAL A 31 2.82 19.27 21.87
N GLU A 32 2.57 19.73 20.64
CA GLU A 32 1.81 20.97 20.40
C GLU A 32 0.38 20.78 19.83
N VAL A 33 -0.26 19.63 20.04
CA VAL A 33 -1.69 19.45 19.74
C VAL A 33 -2.46 18.99 20.98
N ARG A 34 -2.68 19.91 21.92
CA ARG A 34 -3.77 19.81 22.93
C ARG A 34 -4.89 20.77 22.56
N PHE A 35 -5.92 20.24 21.92
CA PHE A 35 -7.19 20.93 21.75
C PHE A 35 -7.95 20.97 23.09
N VAL A 36 -8.24 22.20 23.54
CA VAL A 36 -9.20 22.51 24.60
C VAL A 36 -10.61 22.45 23.98
N SER A 37 -11.47 21.60 24.54
CA SER A 37 -12.92 21.63 24.31
C SER A 37 -13.61 21.44 25.65
N GLY A 38 -14.26 22.50 26.13
CA GLY A 38 -15.12 22.48 27.31
C GLY A 38 -16.58 22.68 26.92
N SER A 39 -17.46 21.88 27.53
CA SER A 39 -18.84 22.20 27.99
C SER A 39 -19.46 20.87 28.46
N SER A 40 -19.58 20.61 29.78
CA SER A 40 -20.67 20.98 30.70
C SER A 40 -21.66 19.83 30.92
N VAL A 41 -21.82 19.37 32.17
CA VAL A 41 -23.08 19.21 32.95
C VAL A 41 -22.78 18.44 34.27
N GLU A 42 -23.19 19.06 35.39
CA GLU A 42 -23.64 18.62 36.75
C GLU A 42 -23.59 17.11 37.13
N GLU A 43 -23.40 16.63 38.37
CA GLU A 43 -23.56 17.12 39.77
C GLU A 43 -22.79 16.14 40.75
N PRO A 44 -22.80 16.32 42.10
CA PRO A 44 -21.68 15.97 43.01
C PRO A 44 -21.91 14.76 43.94
N SER A 45 -20.81 14.26 44.55
CA SER A 45 -20.84 13.65 45.90
C SER A 45 -19.42 13.49 46.47
N GLU A 46 -19.24 13.96 47.71
CA GLU A 46 -18.53 13.34 48.87
C GLU A 46 -17.18 12.62 48.65
N ALA A 47 -16.20 12.61 49.55
CA ALA A 47 -15.83 13.27 50.81
C ALA A 47 -14.43 12.67 51.15
N ASP A 48 -13.76 13.29 52.13
CA ASP A 48 -12.62 12.76 52.91
C ASP A 48 -11.24 12.66 52.22
N ASP A 49 -10.11 12.86 52.90
CA ASP A 49 -9.67 13.64 54.08
C ASP A 49 -8.13 13.41 54.15
N PHE A 50 -7.42 14.20 54.96
CA PHE A 50 -6.05 13.95 55.48
C PHE A 50 -4.84 14.13 54.51
N MET A 51 -3.70 14.78 54.82
CA MET A 51 -3.13 15.27 56.10
C MET A 51 -1.86 16.14 55.83
N SER A 52 -1.67 17.19 56.68
CA SER A 52 -0.41 17.76 57.25
C SER A 52 0.66 18.51 56.39
N ASP A 53 0.65 19.87 56.46
CA ASP A 53 1.56 20.82 57.16
C ASP A 53 3.03 20.44 57.56
N PRO A 54 3.91 21.40 58.00
CA PRO A 54 4.01 22.86 57.75
C PRO A 54 5.47 23.42 57.61
N ALA A 55 5.60 24.75 57.43
CA ALA A 55 6.70 25.69 57.82
C ALA A 55 6.97 26.72 56.70
N SER A 56 7.35 27.99 56.87
CA SER A 56 7.53 28.93 57.99
C SER A 56 7.98 30.27 57.37
N GLU A 57 7.74 31.39 58.07
CA GLU A 57 8.48 32.69 57.99
C GLU A 57 8.36 33.52 56.68
N SER A 58 8.38 34.86 56.64
CA SER A 58 8.36 35.95 57.62
C SER A 58 8.22 37.29 56.87
N SER A 59 7.54 38.25 57.51
CA SER A 59 7.95 39.67 57.65
C SER A 59 8.05 40.65 56.44
N THR A 60 7.20 41.69 56.55
CA THR A 60 7.50 43.15 56.54
C THR A 60 7.83 43.95 55.27
N ASP A 61 7.03 45.01 55.15
CA ASP A 61 7.37 46.42 54.90
C ASP A 61 7.39 47.03 53.49
N SER A 62 6.36 47.86 53.27
CA SER A 62 6.46 49.32 53.11
C SER A 62 7.69 49.88 52.39
N GLN A 63 7.52 50.42 51.18
CA GLN A 63 8.04 51.76 50.89
C GLN A 63 7.38 52.48 49.70
N LYS A 64 7.18 53.76 49.98
CA LYS A 64 6.53 54.85 49.26
C LYS A 64 7.61 55.57 48.45
N SER A 65 7.40 55.86 47.17
CA SER A 65 8.16 56.92 46.50
C SER A 65 7.30 57.71 45.52
N LYS A 66 7.25 59.03 45.81
CA LYS A 66 6.74 60.09 44.94
C LYS A 66 7.79 60.34 43.85
N SER A 67 7.33 60.61 42.62
CA SER A 67 8.11 61.45 41.70
C SER A 67 7.19 62.33 40.90
N THR A 68 7.36 63.63 41.14
CA THR A 68 6.77 64.79 40.49
C THR A 68 7.64 65.16 39.30
N TYR A 69 7.09 65.38 38.10
CA TYR A 69 7.58 66.41 37.17
C TYR A 69 6.56 66.68 36.05
N ASP A 70 6.07 67.91 36.03
CA ASP A 70 5.35 68.58 34.94
C ASP A 70 6.40 69.28 34.05
N PRO A 71 6.15 69.39 32.73
CA PRO A 71 6.14 70.74 32.17
C PRO A 71 4.97 70.98 31.21
N GLN A 72 4.25 72.07 31.48
CA GLN A 72 3.24 72.65 30.60
C GLN A 72 3.85 73.13 29.29
N LEU A 73 3.28 72.69 28.16
CA LEU A 73 3.42 73.34 26.87
C LEU A 73 2.02 73.77 26.40
N SER A 74 1.81 75.08 26.33
CA SER A 74 0.59 75.74 25.91
C SER A 74 0.44 75.70 24.39
N ILE A 75 -0.63 75.06 23.91
CA ILE A 75 -1.06 75.07 22.50
C ILE A 75 -2.24 76.04 22.35
N PRO A 76 -2.24 76.94 21.34
CA PRO A 76 -3.30 77.92 21.14
C PRO A 76 -4.61 77.29 20.62
N PRO A 77 -5.79 77.91 20.88
CA PRO A 77 -7.08 77.37 20.49
C PRO A 77 -7.56 77.99 19.17
N SER A 78 -7.72 77.19 18.11
CA SER A 78 -8.58 77.46 16.93
C SER A 78 -8.30 76.34 15.91
N ASP A 79 -9.15 75.34 15.68
CA ASP A 79 -10.34 75.47 14.84
C ASP A 79 -11.41 74.45 15.26
N LYS A 80 -12.55 74.97 15.74
CA LYS A 80 -13.77 74.19 15.96
C LYS A 80 -14.55 74.13 14.65
N GLN A 81 -14.17 73.30 13.68
CA GLN A 81 -15.06 72.94 12.58
C GLN A 81 -15.00 71.46 12.24
N LEU A 82 -16.17 70.84 12.36
CA LEU A 82 -16.59 69.57 11.75
C LEU A 82 -15.94 68.26 12.23
N ARG A 83 -16.04 67.98 13.53
CA ARG A 83 -16.05 66.58 14.01
C ARG A 83 -17.39 65.93 13.65
N LYS A 84 -17.60 65.60 12.36
CA LYS A 84 -18.71 64.74 11.92
C LYS A 84 -18.56 63.43 12.67
N ARG A 85 -19.40 63.21 13.67
CA ARG A 85 -19.52 61.95 14.39
C ARG A 85 -19.94 60.93 13.34
N ILE A 86 -19.01 60.10 12.87
CA ILE A 86 -19.32 58.93 12.05
C ILE A 86 -20.10 58.00 12.99
N THR A 87 -21.41 58.17 13.05
CA THR A 87 -22.31 57.19 13.62
C THR A 87 -22.22 55.98 12.71
N VAL A 88 -21.36 55.03 13.09
CA VAL A 88 -21.32 53.72 12.47
C VAL A 88 -22.73 53.14 12.66
N PRO A 89 -23.50 52.90 11.59
CA PRO A 89 -24.83 52.36 11.72
C PRO A 89 -24.73 51.02 12.43
N PHE A 90 -25.45 50.88 13.53
CA PHE A 90 -25.57 49.61 14.24
C PHE A 90 -26.33 48.66 13.30
N VAL A 91 -25.69 47.58 12.86
CA VAL A 91 -26.30 46.60 11.96
C VAL A 91 -27.13 45.66 12.83
N ASP A 92 -28.42 45.97 13.00
CA ASP A 92 -29.34 45.19 13.86
C ASP A 92 -29.69 43.80 13.28
N TYR A 93 -29.35 43.50 12.02
CA TYR A 93 -29.58 42.19 11.41
C TYR A 93 -28.51 41.85 10.37
N VAL A 94 -27.83 40.71 10.56
CA VAL A 94 -26.87 40.16 9.59
C VAL A 94 -27.67 39.35 8.56
N ASP A 95 -28.04 39.99 7.45
CA ASP A 95 -28.72 39.34 6.33
C ASP A 95 -27.70 38.62 5.41
N GLU A 96 -28.15 37.62 4.64
CA GLU A 96 -27.32 36.88 3.66
C GLU A 96 -26.61 37.84 2.70
N LYS A 97 -27.29 38.91 2.30
CA LYS A 97 -26.72 39.98 1.45
C LYS A 97 -25.59 40.75 2.14
N VAL A 98 -25.68 40.97 3.45
CA VAL A 98 -24.64 41.67 4.22
C VAL A 98 -23.40 40.78 4.32
N LEU A 99 -23.60 39.49 4.59
CA LEU A 99 -22.55 38.48 4.56
C LEU A 99 -21.89 38.40 3.18
N ASP A 100 -22.65 38.35 2.08
CA ASP A 100 -22.10 38.30 0.72
C ASP A 100 -21.26 39.53 0.37
N VAL A 101 -21.66 40.72 0.83
CA VAL A 101 -20.88 41.95 0.62
C VAL A 101 -19.63 41.99 1.49
N GLN A 102 -19.70 41.48 2.73
CA GLN A 102 -18.56 41.48 3.65
C GLN A 102 -17.55 40.37 3.37
N THR A 103 -18.00 39.23 2.85
CA THR A 103 -17.17 38.07 2.52
C THR A 103 -16.64 38.15 1.10
N GLN A 104 -16.07 39.30 0.75
CA GLN A 104 -15.20 39.36 -0.42
C GLN A 104 -14.07 38.37 -0.20
N GLU A 105 -13.94 37.44 -1.13
CA GLU A 105 -12.87 36.48 -1.14
C GLU A 105 -11.58 37.21 -1.54
N TYR A 106 -10.54 37.03 -0.74
CA TYR A 106 -9.22 37.58 -1.01
C TYR A 106 -8.22 36.45 -1.15
N TYR A 107 -7.43 36.48 -2.22
CA TYR A 107 -6.31 35.56 -2.38
C TYR A 107 -5.08 36.14 -1.69
N ARG A 108 -4.62 35.48 -0.62
CA ARG A 108 -3.34 35.81 0.01
C ARG A 108 -2.24 35.07 -0.74
N PHE A 109 -1.20 35.80 -1.14
CA PHE A 109 -0.02 35.19 -1.74
C PHE A 109 0.60 34.19 -0.75
N GLY A 110 0.86 32.98 -1.24
CA GLY A 110 1.52 31.92 -0.51
C GLY A 110 3.04 31.99 -0.66
N GLU A 111 3.75 31.32 0.24
CA GLU A 111 5.20 31.12 0.18
C GLU A 111 5.56 30.08 -0.90
N SER A 112 5.16 30.36 -2.14
CA SER A 112 5.30 29.46 -3.29
C SER A 112 6.20 30.10 -4.36
N THR A 113 7.02 29.25 -5.00
CA THR A 113 7.85 29.67 -6.14
C THR A 113 6.99 30.24 -7.28
N TRP A 114 5.77 29.74 -7.45
CA TRP A 114 4.84 30.17 -8.50
C TRP A 114 4.31 31.59 -8.28
N ASP A 115 4.09 31.98 -7.03
CA ASP A 115 3.65 33.33 -6.67
C ASP A 115 4.76 34.34 -6.94
N LEU A 116 6.00 33.98 -6.59
CA LEU A 116 7.18 34.81 -6.83
C LEU A 116 7.47 35.00 -8.33
N PHE A 117 7.21 33.97 -9.15
CA PHE A 117 7.42 34.02 -10.60
C PHE A 117 6.68 35.18 -11.28
N LEU A 118 5.51 35.57 -10.75
CA LEU A 118 4.70 36.66 -11.29
C LEU A 118 5.37 38.03 -11.16
N PHE A 119 6.40 38.15 -10.32
CA PHE A 119 7.15 39.38 -10.08
C PHE A 119 8.46 39.47 -10.88
N ILE A 120 8.81 38.46 -11.68
CA ILE A 120 10.00 38.48 -12.55
C ILE A 120 9.97 39.71 -13.46
N GLY A 121 11.07 40.47 -13.50
CA GLY A 121 11.19 41.69 -14.30
C GLY A 121 10.42 42.89 -13.74
N THR A 122 9.90 42.81 -12.50
CA THR A 122 9.46 44.00 -11.77
C THR A 122 10.68 44.66 -11.12
N GLY A 123 10.64 45.99 -10.96
CA GLY A 123 11.72 46.73 -10.30
C GLY A 123 11.93 46.34 -8.83
N ALA A 124 10.96 45.64 -8.21
CA ALA A 124 11.02 45.24 -6.80
C ALA A 124 12.06 44.14 -6.53
N LEU A 125 12.23 43.17 -7.45
CA LEU A 125 13.21 42.09 -7.30
C LEU A 125 14.61 42.46 -7.84
N GLY A 126 14.70 43.49 -8.68
CA GLY A 126 15.90 43.79 -9.46
C GLY A 126 16.21 42.72 -10.52
N PRO A 127 17.24 42.93 -11.35
CA PRO A 127 17.60 42.00 -12.42
C PRO A 127 18.14 40.66 -11.91
N LEU A 128 18.98 40.68 -10.86
CA LEU A 128 19.58 39.47 -10.29
C LEU A 128 18.55 38.63 -9.54
N GLY A 129 17.68 39.25 -8.73
CA GLY A 129 16.58 38.56 -8.07
C GLY A 129 15.61 37.93 -9.06
N SER A 130 15.30 38.65 -10.15
CA SER A 130 14.49 38.11 -11.24
C SER A 130 15.12 36.89 -11.92
N LEU A 131 16.44 36.90 -12.15
CA LEU A 131 17.17 35.75 -12.70
C LEU A 131 17.14 34.56 -11.73
N GLN A 132 17.37 34.80 -10.44
CA GLN A 132 17.31 33.76 -9.43
C GLN A 132 15.92 33.13 -9.30
N THR A 133 14.85 33.93 -9.28
CA THR A 133 13.47 33.42 -9.27
C THR A 133 13.16 32.60 -10.52
N PHE A 134 13.65 33.02 -11.69
CA PHE A 134 13.49 32.23 -12.91
C PHE A 134 14.19 30.87 -12.80
N LEU A 135 15.44 30.84 -12.34
CA LEU A 135 16.17 29.58 -12.11
C LEU A 135 15.47 28.69 -11.09
N LEU A 136 14.93 29.28 -10.01
CA LEU A 136 14.18 28.55 -8.98
C LEU A 136 12.93 27.87 -9.56
N ALA A 137 12.17 28.57 -10.41
CA ALA A 137 11.01 28.00 -11.09
C ALA A 137 11.39 26.87 -12.05
N VAL A 138 12.51 27.00 -12.78
CA VAL A 138 13.02 25.93 -13.65
C VAL A 138 13.44 24.70 -12.84
N VAL A 139 14.11 24.88 -11.70
CA VAL A 139 14.49 23.78 -10.80
C VAL A 139 13.26 23.09 -10.24
N SER A 140 12.28 23.86 -9.75
CA SER A 140 11.00 23.32 -9.25
C SER A 140 10.28 22.49 -10.31
N MET A 141 10.14 23.03 -11.53
CA MET A 141 9.54 22.32 -12.65
C MET A 141 10.29 21.03 -12.98
N THR A 142 11.63 21.08 -12.99
CA THR A 142 12.47 19.91 -13.29
C THR A 142 12.34 18.84 -12.22
N MET A 143 12.39 19.20 -10.93
CA MET A 143 12.24 18.24 -9.83
C MET A 143 10.85 17.59 -9.86
N GLN A 144 9.79 18.37 -10.08
CA GLN A 144 8.44 17.82 -10.18
C GLN A 144 8.30 16.83 -11.35
N ILE A 145 8.88 17.14 -12.52
CA ILE A 145 8.91 16.23 -13.67
C ILE A 145 9.70 14.95 -13.34
N VAL A 146 10.86 15.07 -12.70
CA VAL A 146 11.69 13.91 -12.34
C VAL A 146 10.98 13.02 -11.33
N PHE A 147 10.39 13.57 -10.26
CA PHE A 147 9.67 12.79 -9.27
C PHE A 147 8.42 12.13 -9.83
N THR A 148 7.63 12.86 -10.64
CA THR A 148 6.47 12.28 -11.32
C THR A 148 6.89 11.17 -12.29
N GLY A 149 8.03 11.34 -12.98
CA GLY A 149 8.59 10.32 -13.87
C GLY A 149 9.07 9.07 -13.12
N ILE A 150 9.78 9.24 -11.99
CA ILE A 150 10.18 8.12 -11.13
C ILE A 150 8.94 7.36 -10.67
N ALA A 151 7.92 8.07 -10.19
CA ALA A 151 6.70 7.44 -9.73
C ALA A 151 5.95 6.70 -10.86
N TRP A 152 5.90 7.30 -12.06
CA TRP A 152 5.31 6.68 -13.24
C TRP A 152 5.97 5.34 -13.61
N TYR A 153 7.30 5.29 -13.65
CA TYR A 153 8.01 4.08 -14.10
C TYR A 153 8.16 2.99 -13.04
N ASN A 154 8.15 3.34 -11.74
CA ASN A 154 8.39 2.36 -10.67
C ASN A 154 7.11 1.87 -9.99
N PHE A 155 6.03 2.65 -9.99
CA PHE A 155 4.86 2.38 -9.14
C PHE A 155 3.55 2.11 -9.88
N LEU A 156 3.56 2.09 -11.21
CA LEU A 156 2.38 1.74 -12.00
C LEU A 156 2.17 0.22 -12.18
N SER A 157 3.15 -0.61 -11.86
CA SER A 157 3.01 -2.07 -11.89
C SER A 157 2.61 -2.60 -10.52
N PRO A 158 1.55 -3.41 -10.41
CA PRO A 158 1.20 -4.05 -9.14
C PRO A 158 2.29 -5.05 -8.73
N GLU A 159 2.55 -5.16 -7.41
CA GLU A 159 3.48 -6.15 -6.86
C GLU A 159 2.93 -7.58 -6.99
N VAL A 160 1.61 -7.74 -6.85
CA VAL A 160 0.91 -9.02 -7.00
C VAL A 160 -0.01 -8.95 -8.19
N ASP A 161 0.31 -9.74 -9.21
CA ASP A 161 -0.42 -9.89 -10.46
C ASP A 161 -0.80 -11.36 -10.72
N GLU A 162 -1.43 -11.62 -11.88
CA GLU A 162 -1.82 -12.98 -12.28
C GLU A 162 -0.62 -13.92 -12.46
N ASP A 163 0.53 -13.39 -12.87
CA ASP A 163 1.76 -14.17 -12.97
C ASP A 163 2.27 -14.58 -11.58
N THR A 164 2.15 -13.70 -10.59
CA THR A 164 2.44 -13.99 -9.18
C THR A 164 1.53 -15.10 -8.64
N ILE A 165 0.23 -15.09 -8.98
CA ILE A 165 -0.70 -16.17 -8.61
C ILE A 165 -0.26 -17.50 -9.24
N ARG A 166 0.10 -17.49 -10.53
CA ARG A 166 0.60 -18.69 -11.21
C ARG A 166 1.90 -19.20 -10.59
N ASP A 167 2.80 -18.32 -10.21
CA ASP A 167 4.07 -18.66 -9.56
C ASP A 167 3.85 -19.17 -8.13
N ALA A 168 2.87 -18.63 -7.40
CA ALA A 168 2.43 -19.15 -6.11
C ALA A 168 1.90 -20.58 -6.23
N PHE A 169 1.03 -20.86 -7.21
CA PHE A 169 0.60 -22.23 -7.50
C PHE A 169 1.76 -23.14 -7.86
N ARG A 170 2.67 -22.66 -8.73
CA ARG A 170 3.83 -23.43 -9.14
C ARG A 170 4.71 -23.79 -7.95
N TRP A 171 5.03 -22.82 -7.10
CA TRP A 171 5.81 -23.01 -5.87
C TRP A 171 5.14 -24.03 -4.95
N ARG A 172 3.85 -23.87 -4.68
CA ARG A 172 3.11 -24.75 -3.78
C ARG A 172 3.19 -26.20 -4.25
N ARG A 173 3.00 -26.42 -5.54
CA ARG A 173 3.08 -27.75 -6.15
C ARG A 173 4.51 -28.29 -6.12
N SER A 174 5.49 -27.53 -6.61
CA SER A 174 6.86 -28.03 -6.80
C SER A 174 7.69 -28.15 -5.53
N ALA A 175 7.43 -27.29 -4.53
CA ALA A 175 8.24 -27.18 -3.33
C ALA A 175 7.41 -27.23 -2.05
N GLY A 176 6.19 -26.66 -2.05
CA GLY A 176 5.34 -26.60 -0.85
C GLY A 176 4.97 -27.97 -0.28
N HIS A 177 4.64 -28.93 -1.15
CA HIS A 177 4.22 -30.28 -0.74
C HIS A 177 5.24 -31.39 -1.04
N VAL A 178 6.44 -31.07 -1.53
CA VAL A 178 7.40 -32.12 -1.89
C VAL A 178 8.01 -32.76 -0.64
N LEU A 179 8.15 -34.09 -0.64
CA LEU A 179 8.70 -34.87 0.48
C LEU A 179 10.09 -34.38 0.92
N SER A 180 10.92 -33.89 0.00
CA SER A 180 12.27 -33.39 0.31
C SER A 180 12.28 -32.12 1.15
N GLN A 181 11.15 -31.40 1.25
CA GLN A 181 10.98 -30.22 2.10
C GLN A 181 10.12 -30.51 3.34
N TYR A 182 9.74 -31.77 3.57
CA TYR A 182 9.04 -32.18 4.78
C TYR A 182 9.94 -32.04 6.02
N ASP A 183 9.41 -31.48 7.10
CA ASP A 183 10.14 -31.41 8.36
C ASP A 183 9.74 -32.58 9.28
N PRO A 184 10.65 -33.54 9.56
CA PRO A 184 10.34 -34.68 10.40
C PRO A 184 10.11 -34.31 11.87
N LEU A 185 10.56 -33.14 12.33
CA LEU A 185 10.39 -32.69 13.72
C LEU A 185 8.99 -32.12 13.96
N SER A 186 8.57 -31.15 13.12
CA SER A 186 7.22 -30.59 13.20
C SER A 186 6.15 -31.48 12.58
N LYS A 187 6.55 -32.47 11.77
CA LYS A 187 5.67 -33.34 10.99
C LYS A 187 4.71 -32.55 10.11
N SER A 188 5.21 -31.51 9.45
CA SER A 188 4.41 -30.62 8.62
C SER A 188 5.06 -30.42 7.25
N SER A 189 4.22 -30.14 6.25
CA SER A 189 4.71 -29.79 4.92
C SER A 189 5.30 -28.37 4.90
N LEU A 190 6.13 -28.05 3.90
CA LEU A 190 6.66 -26.70 3.76
C LEU A 190 5.54 -25.67 3.56
N ALA A 191 4.52 -26.03 2.78
CA ALA A 191 3.34 -25.19 2.57
C ALA A 191 2.60 -24.91 3.89
N GLU A 192 2.35 -25.95 4.70
CA GLU A 192 1.72 -25.81 6.01
C GLU A 192 2.50 -24.85 6.93
N ARG A 193 3.82 -24.97 6.98
CA ARG A 193 4.69 -24.09 7.78
C ARG A 193 4.69 -22.65 7.30
N VAL A 194 4.73 -22.43 5.97
CA VAL A 194 4.63 -21.08 5.38
C VAL A 194 3.28 -20.44 5.72
N CYS A 195 2.19 -21.19 5.60
CA CYS A 195 0.84 -20.71 5.92
C CYS A 195 0.61 -20.53 7.43
N ALA A 196 1.40 -21.20 8.27
CA ALA A 196 1.46 -21.01 9.71
C ALA A 196 2.41 -19.87 10.14
N LEU A 197 3.07 -19.18 9.19
CA LEU A 197 4.04 -18.11 9.43
C LEU A 197 5.23 -18.54 10.32
N ASP A 198 5.74 -19.76 10.09
CA ASP A 198 6.87 -20.30 10.83
C ASP A 198 8.19 -19.59 10.49
N LYS A 199 8.66 -18.72 11.39
CA LYS A 199 9.90 -17.95 11.24
C LYS A 199 11.18 -18.79 11.25
N SER A 200 11.11 -20.06 11.61
CA SER A 200 12.27 -20.96 11.64
C SER A 200 12.62 -21.55 10.26
N LEU A 201 11.86 -21.22 9.22
CA LEU A 201 12.04 -21.72 7.88
C LEU A 201 13.37 -21.28 7.25
N PRO A 202 14.27 -22.23 6.88
CA PRO A 202 15.50 -21.90 6.17
C PRO A 202 15.26 -21.64 4.67
N THR A 203 14.14 -22.11 4.13
CA THR A 203 13.76 -21.98 2.71
C THR A 203 12.36 -21.34 2.58
N SER A 204 12.05 -20.75 1.42
CA SER A 204 10.76 -20.09 1.12
C SER A 204 10.41 -18.86 1.99
N GLY A 205 11.42 -18.13 2.46
CA GLY A 205 11.20 -16.88 3.20
C GLY A 205 10.45 -15.80 2.40
N ILE A 206 10.64 -15.76 1.07
CA ILE A 206 9.93 -14.84 0.18
C ILE A 206 8.43 -15.13 0.17
N GLN A 207 8.04 -16.40 0.06
CA GLN A 207 6.64 -16.83 0.06
C GLN A 207 5.98 -16.57 1.42
N MET A 208 6.69 -16.84 2.51
CA MET A 208 6.20 -16.51 3.84
C MET A 208 5.98 -15.01 4.02
N ALA A 209 6.93 -14.16 3.61
CA ALA A 209 6.79 -12.71 3.70
C ALA A 209 5.63 -12.18 2.85
N LEU A 210 5.48 -12.67 1.62
CA LEU A 210 4.36 -12.33 0.75
C LEU A 210 3.01 -12.71 1.40
N TYR A 211 2.90 -13.93 1.91
CA TYR A 211 1.67 -14.40 2.56
C TYR A 211 1.38 -13.62 3.86
N GLU A 212 2.40 -13.31 4.65
CA GLU A 212 2.28 -12.47 5.85
C GLU A 212 1.70 -11.10 5.51
N ASN A 213 2.22 -10.45 4.46
CA ASN A 213 1.74 -9.15 3.99
C ASN A 213 0.29 -9.23 3.51
N ILE A 214 -0.07 -10.26 2.72
CA ILE A 214 -1.44 -10.46 2.25
C ILE A 214 -2.42 -10.65 3.42
N ILE A 215 -2.10 -11.51 4.38
CA ILE A 215 -2.99 -11.77 5.53
C ILE A 215 -3.11 -10.55 6.44
N ARG A 216 -2.03 -9.79 6.65
CA ARG A 216 -2.06 -8.53 7.40
C ARG A 216 -2.94 -7.48 6.72
N TYR A 217 -2.92 -7.43 5.39
CA TYR A 217 -3.76 -6.51 4.62
C TYR A 217 -5.24 -6.92 4.64
N LEU A 218 -5.54 -8.19 4.35
CA LEU A 218 -6.92 -8.70 4.24
C LEU A 218 -7.60 -8.88 5.61
N LYS A 219 -6.86 -9.28 6.65
CA LYS A 219 -7.36 -9.65 7.99
C LYS A 219 -8.66 -10.49 7.97
N PRO A 220 -8.67 -11.68 7.36
CA PRO A 220 -9.88 -12.48 7.17
C PRO A 220 -10.57 -12.94 8.47
N ARG A 221 -9.87 -12.90 9.61
CA ARG A 221 -10.38 -13.30 10.94
C ARG A 221 -10.69 -12.11 11.86
N ALA A 222 -10.64 -10.88 11.36
CA ALA A 222 -10.92 -9.72 12.19
C ALA A 222 -12.42 -9.66 12.54
N GLU A 223 -12.74 -9.82 13.83
CA GLU A 223 -14.08 -9.65 14.37
C GLU A 223 -14.22 -8.31 15.12
N GLY A 224 -15.42 -7.75 15.15
CA GLY A 224 -15.71 -6.52 15.89
C GLY A 224 -14.95 -5.29 15.36
N VAL A 225 -14.33 -4.53 16.25
CA VAL A 225 -13.68 -3.24 15.93
C VAL A 225 -12.46 -3.44 15.02
N GLU A 226 -11.78 -4.58 15.10
CA GLU A 226 -10.60 -4.86 14.26
C GLU A 226 -10.94 -4.91 12.77
N SER A 227 -12.17 -5.30 12.43
CA SER A 227 -12.66 -5.35 11.04
C SER A 227 -12.74 -3.96 10.37
N PHE A 228 -12.72 -2.87 11.15
CA PHE A 228 -12.63 -1.51 10.62
C PHE A 228 -11.20 -1.12 10.21
N PHE A 229 -10.18 -1.79 10.78
CA PHE A 229 -8.76 -1.53 10.54
C PHE A 229 -8.15 -2.53 9.56
N THR A 230 -8.88 -2.90 8.50
CA THR A 230 -8.35 -3.68 7.38
C THR A 230 -7.52 -2.78 6.45
N GLY A 231 -6.58 -3.38 5.72
CA GLY A 231 -5.75 -2.66 4.75
C GLY A 231 -6.59 -1.95 3.68
N GLU A 232 -7.67 -2.57 3.23
CA GLU A 232 -8.64 -1.99 2.29
C GLU A 232 -9.20 -0.65 2.80
N ARG A 233 -9.64 -0.59 4.07
CA ARG A 233 -10.21 0.64 4.66
C ARG A 233 -9.14 1.71 4.88
N LEU A 234 -7.95 1.31 5.30
CA LEU A 234 -6.82 2.24 5.46
C LEU A 234 -6.40 2.83 4.10
N CYS A 235 -6.40 2.04 3.03
CA CYS A 235 -6.18 2.52 1.66
C CYS A 235 -7.22 3.57 1.25
N LEU A 236 -8.50 3.35 1.56
CA LEU A 236 -9.55 4.35 1.28
C LEU A 236 -9.34 5.65 2.06
N VAL A 237 -8.93 5.57 3.33
CA VAL A 237 -8.62 6.78 4.12
C VAL A 237 -7.42 7.51 3.55
N ALA A 238 -6.37 6.80 3.15
CA ALA A 238 -5.20 7.40 2.52
C ALA A 238 -5.53 8.06 1.17
N LEU A 239 -6.34 7.41 0.32
CA LEU A 239 -6.82 7.98 -0.94
C LEU A 239 -7.68 9.23 -0.70
N LEU A 240 -8.52 9.23 0.34
CA LEU A 240 -9.29 10.41 0.72
C LEU A 240 -8.38 11.58 1.12
N CYS A 241 -7.40 11.33 2.00
CA CYS A 241 -6.41 12.33 2.38
C CYS A 241 -5.63 12.83 1.16
N TRP A 242 -5.20 11.92 0.28
CA TRP A 242 -4.51 12.24 -0.97
C TRP A 242 -5.33 13.16 -1.87
N TYR A 243 -6.60 12.83 -2.14
CA TYR A 243 -7.47 13.67 -2.96
C TYR A 243 -7.76 15.03 -2.32
N LEU A 244 -7.84 15.12 -0.99
CA LEU A 244 -7.97 16.40 -0.30
C LEU A 244 -6.71 17.26 -0.45
N MET A 245 -5.52 16.66 -0.37
CA MET A 245 -4.25 17.36 -0.59
C MET A 245 -4.16 17.90 -2.03
N VAL A 246 -4.52 17.10 -3.03
CA VAL A 246 -4.53 17.60 -4.41
C VAL A 246 -5.63 18.64 -4.64
N ALA A 247 -6.81 18.48 -4.06
CA ALA A 247 -7.89 19.47 -4.15
C ALA A 247 -7.48 20.83 -3.54
N LYS A 248 -6.74 20.82 -2.43
CA LYS A 248 -6.15 22.02 -1.81
C LYS A 248 -5.21 22.72 -2.80
N GLU A 249 -4.30 21.98 -3.40
CA GLU A 249 -3.30 22.50 -4.34
C GLU A 249 -3.91 23.06 -5.63
N VAL A 250 -4.79 22.30 -6.28
CA VAL A 250 -5.57 22.78 -7.44
C VAL A 250 -6.37 24.02 -7.05
N GLY A 251 -6.92 24.04 -5.84
CA GLY A 251 -7.62 25.19 -5.27
C GLY A 251 -6.75 26.43 -5.16
N HIS A 252 -5.51 26.31 -4.68
CA HIS A 252 -4.55 27.39 -4.56
C HIS A 252 -4.14 27.94 -5.93
N GLY A 253 -3.77 27.06 -6.88
CA GLY A 253 -3.40 27.47 -8.23
C GLY A 253 -4.53 28.21 -8.97
N LEU A 254 -5.77 27.71 -8.84
CA LEU A 254 -6.94 28.37 -9.44
C LEU A 254 -7.27 29.71 -8.77
N ALA A 255 -7.10 29.83 -7.45
CA ALA A 255 -7.36 31.08 -6.73
C ALA A 255 -6.35 32.17 -7.13
N LEU A 256 -5.06 31.83 -7.23
CA LEU A 256 -4.00 32.71 -7.74
C LEU A 256 -4.36 33.24 -9.13
N HIS A 257 -4.69 32.34 -10.05
CA HIS A 257 -5.02 32.69 -11.42
C HIS A 257 -6.25 33.62 -11.51
N ARG A 258 -7.29 33.35 -10.73
CA ARG A 258 -8.49 34.21 -10.67
C ARG A 258 -8.18 35.59 -10.12
N GLY A 259 -7.36 35.70 -9.06
CA GLY A 259 -6.93 36.98 -8.52
C GLY A 259 -6.17 37.83 -9.55
N ILE A 260 -5.30 37.20 -10.33
CA ILE A 260 -4.56 37.86 -11.41
C ILE A 260 -5.49 38.30 -12.55
N MET A 261 -6.47 37.47 -12.91
CA MET A 261 -7.44 37.81 -13.95
C MET A 261 -8.36 38.95 -13.54
N ALA A 262 -8.75 39.02 -12.26
CA ALA A 262 -9.58 40.09 -11.70
C ALA A 262 -8.86 41.45 -11.63
N THR A 263 -7.53 41.45 -11.55
CA THR A 263 -6.72 42.68 -11.50
C THR A 263 -6.77 43.42 -12.85
N PRO A 264 -6.94 44.77 -12.90
CA PRO A 264 -7.09 45.50 -14.16
C PRO A 264 -5.83 45.41 -15.05
N LEU A 265 -6.06 45.44 -16.37
CA LEU A 265 -5.00 45.40 -17.38
C LEU A 265 -4.23 46.73 -17.39
N GLY A 266 -2.91 46.68 -17.24
CA GLY A 266 -2.07 47.88 -17.27
C GLY A 266 -0.58 47.56 -17.18
N GLN A 267 0.29 48.58 -17.23
CA GLN A 267 1.71 48.38 -16.92
C GLN A 267 1.84 47.96 -15.46
N THR A 268 2.54 46.85 -15.18
CA THR A 268 2.66 46.31 -13.83
C THR A 268 3.21 47.35 -12.87
N ARG A 269 2.36 47.77 -11.91
CA ARG A 269 2.70 48.76 -10.88
C ARG A 269 2.36 48.21 -9.51
N ILE A 270 3.37 48.17 -8.64
CA ILE A 270 3.26 47.83 -7.23
C ILE A 270 3.33 49.16 -6.48
N ASN A 271 2.35 49.43 -5.63
CA ASN A 271 2.35 50.63 -4.81
C ASN A 271 2.65 50.24 -3.36
N SER A 272 3.66 50.86 -2.78
CA SER A 272 3.96 50.74 -1.35
C SER A 272 2.96 51.59 -0.57
N ARG A 273 2.25 50.97 0.37
CA ARG A 273 1.38 51.65 1.32
C ARG A 273 1.92 51.42 2.72
N GLU A 274 2.29 52.51 3.38
CA GLU A 274 2.63 52.46 4.79
C GLU A 274 1.35 52.43 5.62
N ASN A 275 1.23 51.46 6.52
CA ASN A 275 0.12 51.44 7.47
C ASN A 275 0.42 52.45 8.60
N PRO A 276 -0.43 53.47 8.82
CA PRO A 276 -0.16 54.54 9.78
C PRO A 276 -0.06 54.06 11.22
N PHE A 277 -0.56 52.86 11.53
CA PHE A 277 -0.54 52.31 12.89
C PHE A 277 0.64 51.37 13.15
N THR A 278 0.99 50.52 12.19
CA THR A 278 2.03 49.50 12.39
C THR A 278 3.39 49.91 11.84
N LEU A 279 3.47 50.97 11.03
CA LEU A 279 4.68 51.38 10.29
C LEU A 279 5.27 50.26 9.41
N VAL A 280 4.47 49.21 9.14
CA VAL A 280 4.84 48.12 8.23
C VAL A 280 4.44 48.51 6.81
N MET A 281 5.37 48.33 5.88
CA MET A 281 5.17 48.60 4.45
C MET A 281 4.43 47.42 3.80
N HIS A 282 3.20 47.67 3.36
CA HIS A 282 2.43 46.71 2.57
C HIS A 282 2.52 47.03 1.08
N TYR A 283 2.56 46.00 0.25
CA TYR A 283 2.65 46.15 -1.21
C TYR A 283 1.32 45.82 -1.86
N ARG A 284 0.72 46.79 -2.56
CA ARG A 284 -0.53 46.57 -3.29
C ARG A 284 -0.30 46.47 -4.79
N LEU A 285 -0.75 45.37 -5.38
CA LEU A 285 -0.77 45.20 -6.84
C LEU A 285 -1.93 46.00 -7.44
N ILE A 286 -1.63 47.04 -8.22
CA ILE A 286 -2.68 47.90 -8.80
C ILE A 286 -3.12 47.40 -10.17
N SER A 287 -2.18 47.06 -11.03
CA SER A 287 -2.46 46.62 -12.40
C SER A 287 -1.42 45.60 -12.87
N VAL A 288 -1.81 44.73 -13.79
CA VAL A 288 -0.98 43.63 -14.31
C VAL A 288 -0.99 43.68 -15.84
N SER A 289 0.18 43.46 -16.45
CA SER A 289 0.32 43.45 -17.91
C SER A 289 -0.32 42.21 -18.53
N GLY A 290 -0.79 42.33 -19.78
CA GLY A 290 -1.41 41.22 -20.51
C GLY A 290 -0.48 40.00 -20.65
N TRP A 291 0.81 40.23 -20.83
CA TRP A 291 1.80 39.15 -20.90
C TRP A 291 1.88 38.35 -19.60
N ARG A 292 1.84 39.01 -18.43
CA ARG A 292 1.84 38.32 -17.12
C ARG A 292 0.55 37.52 -16.89
N LYS A 293 -0.58 38.00 -17.41
CA LYS A 293 -1.85 37.25 -17.40
C LYS A 293 -1.72 35.96 -18.22
N VAL A 294 -1.13 36.03 -19.42
CA VAL A 294 -0.85 34.84 -20.24
C VAL A 294 0.14 33.91 -19.54
N ALA A 295 1.23 34.44 -18.98
CA ALA A 295 2.20 33.64 -18.22
C ALA A 295 1.56 32.93 -17.03
N SER A 296 0.69 33.61 -16.27
CA SER A 296 -0.11 33.00 -15.21
C SER A 296 -1.02 31.89 -15.73
N ALA A 297 -1.64 32.06 -16.90
CA ALA A 297 -2.47 31.02 -17.52
C ALA A 297 -1.63 29.79 -17.90
N VAL A 298 -0.46 29.98 -18.49
CA VAL A 298 0.47 28.90 -18.85
C VAL A 298 0.93 28.15 -17.60
N LEU A 299 1.28 28.87 -16.54
CA LEU A 299 1.65 28.26 -15.25
C LEU A 299 0.51 27.48 -14.62
N LEU A 300 -0.72 28.00 -14.68
CA LEU A 300 -1.89 27.26 -14.20
C LEU A 300 -2.07 25.96 -14.99
N VAL A 301 -2.00 26.01 -16.32
CA VAL A 301 -2.11 24.82 -17.16
C VAL A 301 -1.03 23.80 -16.80
N TYR A 302 0.21 24.24 -16.61
CA TYR A 302 1.29 23.37 -16.14
C TYR A 302 0.97 22.73 -14.78
N ARG A 303 0.58 23.52 -13.76
CA ARG A 303 0.21 23.00 -12.42
C ARG A 303 -0.94 22.00 -12.50
N LEU A 304 -1.97 22.27 -13.30
CA LEU A 304 -3.10 21.36 -13.48
C LEU A 304 -2.69 20.05 -14.17
N LEU A 305 -1.79 20.11 -15.16
CA LEU A 305 -1.26 18.90 -15.81
C LEU A 305 -0.39 18.08 -14.85
N ALA A 306 0.46 18.73 -14.06
CA ALA A 306 1.28 18.06 -13.05
C ALA A 306 0.41 17.44 -11.95
N ALA A 307 -0.58 18.17 -11.44
CA ALA A 307 -1.54 17.66 -10.46
C ALA A 307 -2.36 16.49 -11.01
N ALA A 308 -2.80 16.54 -12.28
CA ALA A 308 -3.52 15.44 -12.91
C ALA A 308 -2.64 14.19 -13.07
N ALA A 309 -1.38 14.37 -13.48
CA ALA A 309 -0.42 13.27 -13.57
C ALA A 309 -0.13 12.66 -12.19
N LEU A 310 0.03 13.48 -11.16
CA LEU A 310 0.23 13.03 -9.78
C LEU A 310 -1.01 12.35 -9.20
N ILE A 311 -2.23 12.84 -9.46
CA ILE A 311 -3.46 12.13 -9.07
C ILE A 311 -3.44 10.73 -9.66
N TYR A 312 -3.20 10.63 -10.98
CA TYR A 312 -3.18 9.34 -11.66
C TYR A 312 -2.14 8.41 -11.03
N VAL A 313 -0.86 8.79 -11.03
CA VAL A 313 0.22 7.92 -10.51
C VAL A 313 0.06 7.65 -9.01
N GLY A 314 -0.31 8.65 -8.22
CA GLY A 314 -0.49 8.53 -6.78
C GLY A 314 -1.63 7.58 -6.39
N THR A 315 -2.73 7.57 -7.17
CA THR A 315 -3.80 6.59 -6.98
C THR A 315 -3.32 5.17 -7.22
N PHE A 316 -2.60 4.91 -8.32
CA PHE A 316 -2.03 3.58 -8.59
C PHE A 316 -1.05 3.17 -7.50
N PHE A 317 -0.15 4.07 -7.10
CA PHE A 317 0.84 3.82 -6.06
C PHE A 317 0.20 3.43 -4.72
N LEU A 318 -0.82 4.15 -4.28
CA LEU A 318 -1.53 3.86 -3.03
C LEU A 318 -2.36 2.58 -3.08
N VAL A 319 -2.98 2.27 -4.23
CA VAL A 319 -3.79 1.05 -4.39
C VAL A 319 -2.93 -0.20 -4.47
N TYR A 320 -1.77 -0.13 -5.12
CA TYR A 320 -0.88 -1.28 -5.29
C TYR A 320 0.07 -1.54 -4.12
N THR A 321 0.07 -0.68 -3.10
CA THR A 321 0.85 -0.91 -1.87
C THR A 321 0.10 -1.91 -0.97
N ILE A 322 0.68 -3.10 -0.76
CA ILE A 322 0.12 -4.17 0.10
C ILE A 322 0.56 -3.99 1.56
N ASP A 323 1.74 -3.39 1.80
CA ASP A 323 2.19 -3.10 3.15
C ASP A 323 1.44 -1.89 3.73
N VAL A 324 0.69 -2.14 4.80
CA VAL A 324 -0.11 -1.12 5.49
C VAL A 324 0.76 0.01 6.05
N THR A 325 2.00 -0.29 6.46
CA THR A 325 2.93 0.72 7.01
C THR A 325 3.48 1.62 5.91
N GLU A 326 3.82 1.04 4.76
CA GLU A 326 4.28 1.78 3.59
C GLU A 326 3.16 2.64 2.99
N LEU A 327 1.91 2.22 3.10
CA LEU A 327 0.77 2.96 2.55
C LEU A 327 0.65 4.39 3.10
N ILE A 328 0.90 4.59 4.40
CA ILE A 328 0.89 5.92 5.03
C ILE A 328 2.13 6.72 4.58
N LEU A 329 3.30 6.09 4.57
CA LEU A 329 4.55 6.71 4.14
C LEU A 329 4.46 7.18 2.68
N ASN A 330 3.86 6.37 1.82
CA ASN A 330 3.65 6.64 0.40
C ASN A 330 2.68 7.81 0.20
N ALA A 331 1.62 7.92 0.99
CA ALA A 331 0.71 9.07 0.95
C ALA A 331 1.41 10.38 1.34
N VAL A 332 2.26 10.35 2.37
CA VAL A 332 3.05 11.51 2.81
C VAL A 332 4.10 11.88 1.77
N ALA A 333 4.79 10.90 1.17
CA ALA A 333 5.77 11.14 0.11
C ALA A 333 5.14 11.84 -1.10
N LEU A 334 3.93 11.42 -1.50
CA LEU A 334 3.18 12.09 -2.56
C LEU A 334 2.81 13.53 -2.20
N ALA A 335 2.50 13.82 -0.94
CA ALA A 335 2.27 15.18 -0.45
C ALA A 335 3.53 16.05 -0.58
N ILE A 336 4.70 15.51 -0.21
CA ILE A 336 5.99 16.21 -0.35
C ILE A 336 6.29 16.55 -1.81
N ILE A 337 6.00 15.64 -2.75
CA ILE A 337 6.18 15.90 -4.19
C ILE A 337 5.28 17.05 -4.67
N LEU A 338 4.08 17.16 -4.10
CA LEU A 338 3.13 18.22 -4.42
C LEU A 338 3.56 19.58 -3.82
N ASP A 339 4.12 19.59 -2.60
CA ASP A 339 4.58 20.79 -1.90
C ASP A 339 6.06 21.17 -2.21
N ILE A 340 6.69 20.52 -3.19
CA ILE A 340 8.12 20.71 -3.47
C ILE A 340 8.49 22.14 -3.85
N ASP A 341 7.59 22.87 -4.50
CA ASP A 341 7.85 24.26 -4.88
C ASP A 341 7.80 25.23 -3.71
N ASP A 342 7.02 24.91 -2.67
CA ASP A 342 6.98 25.65 -1.41
C ASP A 342 8.28 25.40 -0.63
N LEU A 343 8.72 24.14 -0.53
CA LEU A 343 10.00 23.78 0.10
C LEU A 343 11.20 24.44 -0.59
N LEU A 344 11.19 24.49 -1.93
CA LEU A 344 12.23 25.18 -2.70
C LEU A 344 12.18 26.69 -2.51
N PHE A 345 10.99 27.28 -2.40
CA PHE A 345 10.83 28.69 -2.09
C PHE A 345 11.44 29.01 -0.73
N ASP A 346 11.09 28.26 0.31
CA ASP A 346 11.58 28.52 1.66
C ASP A 346 13.09 28.40 1.79
N ALA A 347 13.69 27.43 1.07
CA ALA A 347 15.12 27.19 1.12
C ALA A 347 15.93 28.17 0.25
N LEU A 348 15.45 28.51 -0.95
CA LEU A 348 16.28 29.14 -1.99
C LEU A 348 15.78 30.52 -2.46
N ALA A 349 14.58 30.96 -2.05
CA ALA A 349 14.10 32.28 -2.44
C ALA A 349 14.94 33.39 -1.78
N THR A 350 15.24 34.43 -2.55
CA THR A 350 15.95 35.61 -2.04
C THR A 350 15.19 36.28 -0.90
N THR A 351 15.90 36.83 0.09
CA THR A 351 15.29 37.58 1.21
C THR A 351 14.33 38.69 0.74
N PRO A 352 14.65 39.51 -0.29
CA PRO A 352 13.70 40.50 -0.81
C PRO A 352 12.47 39.86 -1.44
N GLY A 353 12.60 38.70 -2.10
CA GLY A 353 11.46 37.96 -2.65
C GLY A 353 10.53 37.42 -1.58
N ARG A 354 11.07 36.81 -0.52
CA ARG A 354 10.29 36.34 0.65
C ARG A 354 9.57 37.50 1.33
N HIS A 355 10.30 38.59 1.59
CA HIS A 355 9.72 39.79 2.19
C HIS A 355 8.65 40.43 1.30
N LEU A 356 8.86 40.45 -0.03
CA LEU A 356 7.87 40.97 -0.97
C LEU A 356 6.58 40.16 -0.87
N VAL A 357 6.65 38.84 -1.06
CA VAL A 357 5.49 37.92 -1.03
C VAL A 357 4.74 38.03 0.30
N ASN A 358 5.45 38.04 1.44
CA ASN A 358 4.85 38.09 2.77
C ASN A 358 4.17 39.42 3.10
N GLN A 359 4.59 40.51 2.43
CA GLN A 359 4.02 41.85 2.61
C GLN A 359 3.02 42.25 1.51
N MET A 360 2.73 41.36 0.55
CA MET A 360 1.72 41.64 -0.47
C MET A 360 0.32 41.69 0.13
N ASP A 361 -0.42 42.75 -0.18
CA ASP A 361 -1.85 42.84 0.09
C ASP A 361 -2.57 41.74 -0.70
N PRO A 362 -3.59 41.10 -0.10
CA PRO A 362 -4.27 40.00 -0.75
C PRO A 362 -5.12 40.51 -1.94
N LEU A 363 -5.16 39.73 -3.02
CA LEU A 363 -5.83 40.11 -4.26
C LEU A 363 -7.34 39.94 -4.14
N PRO A 364 -8.15 40.95 -4.50
CA PRO A 364 -9.60 40.79 -4.54
C PRO A 364 -9.96 39.81 -5.65
N MET A 365 -10.67 38.75 -5.31
CA MET A 365 -11.18 37.78 -6.29
C MET A 365 -12.71 37.83 -6.36
N LYS A 366 -13.24 37.55 -7.54
CA LYS A 366 -14.68 37.37 -7.70
C LYS A 366 -15.05 36.04 -7.04
N SER A 367 -15.91 36.10 -6.02
CA SER A 367 -16.40 34.91 -5.33
C SER A 367 -17.16 34.00 -6.29
N TRP A 368 -17.13 32.70 -5.98
CA TRP A 368 -18.00 31.74 -6.65
C TRP A 368 -19.46 32.03 -6.33
N PRO A 369 -20.39 31.77 -7.25
CA PRO A 369 -21.80 31.93 -6.95
C PRO A 369 -22.14 31.05 -5.75
N ARG A 370 -22.77 31.65 -4.73
CA ARG A 370 -23.28 30.92 -3.57
C ARG A 370 -24.73 30.56 -3.82
N VAL A 371 -25.10 29.33 -3.48
CA VAL A 371 -26.48 28.86 -3.57
C VAL A 371 -26.94 28.53 -2.16
N ARG A 372 -27.82 29.36 -1.59
CA ARG A 372 -28.36 29.21 -0.23
C ARG A 372 -27.25 29.11 0.83
N GLY A 373 -26.29 30.04 0.79
CA GLY A 373 -25.13 30.05 1.69
C GLY A 373 -24.03 29.00 1.43
N ALA A 374 -24.22 28.04 0.53
CA ALA A 374 -23.18 27.07 0.18
C ALA A 374 -22.32 27.55 -1.00
N ASP A 375 -20.99 27.44 -0.87
CA ASP A 375 -20.04 27.68 -1.96
C ASP A 375 -20.08 26.51 -2.97
N VAL A 376 -20.34 26.83 -4.24
CA VAL A 376 -20.35 25.86 -5.35
C VAL A 376 -19.03 25.10 -5.44
N LYS A 377 -17.89 25.71 -5.10
CA LYS A 377 -16.60 24.99 -5.06
C LYS A 377 -16.62 23.88 -4.01
N SER A 378 -17.02 24.20 -2.78
CA SER A 378 -17.10 23.23 -1.69
C SER A 378 -18.10 22.11 -2.01
N MET A 379 -19.28 22.45 -2.53
CA MET A 379 -20.27 21.46 -2.96
C MET A 379 -19.76 20.58 -4.10
N SER A 380 -19.03 21.15 -5.06
CA SER A 380 -18.44 20.38 -6.15
C SER A 380 -17.39 19.39 -5.64
N MET A 381 -16.54 19.78 -4.69
CA MET A 381 -15.53 18.88 -4.10
C MET A 381 -16.18 17.80 -3.22
N LEU A 382 -17.23 18.17 -2.47
CA LEU A 382 -18.01 17.24 -1.65
C LEU A 382 -18.66 16.13 -2.47
N VAL A 383 -18.99 16.38 -3.73
CA VAL A 383 -19.55 15.37 -4.65
C VAL A 383 -18.47 14.67 -5.46
N LEU A 384 -17.48 15.42 -5.97
CA LEU A 384 -16.44 14.89 -6.85
C LEU A 384 -15.55 13.86 -6.14
N ILE A 385 -15.14 14.12 -4.90
CA ILE A 385 -14.23 13.24 -4.16
C ILE A 385 -14.88 11.87 -3.89
N PRO A 386 -16.11 11.77 -3.33
CA PRO A 386 -16.77 10.48 -3.16
C PRO A 386 -17.03 9.73 -4.47
N VAL A 387 -17.37 10.44 -5.55
CA VAL A 387 -17.55 9.82 -6.88
C VAL A 387 -16.23 9.24 -7.39
N ALA A 388 -15.12 9.98 -7.26
CA ALA A 388 -13.80 9.49 -7.63
C ALA A 388 -13.36 8.30 -6.75
N MET A 389 -13.62 8.37 -5.44
CA MET A 389 -13.36 7.27 -4.50
C MET A 389 -14.14 6.01 -4.87
N MET A 390 -15.44 6.13 -5.16
CA MET A 390 -16.28 5.00 -5.57
C MET A 390 -15.82 4.41 -6.90
N PHE A 391 -15.40 5.25 -7.84
CA PHE A 391 -14.82 4.82 -9.10
C PHE A 391 -13.53 4.03 -8.89
N VAL A 392 -12.58 4.54 -8.11
CA VAL A 392 -11.31 3.86 -7.81
C VAL A 392 -11.54 2.57 -7.03
N TYR A 393 -12.50 2.57 -6.11
CA TYR A 393 -12.90 1.40 -5.36
C TYR A 393 -13.31 0.26 -6.29
N THR A 394 -14.26 0.53 -7.18
CA THR A 394 -14.84 -0.49 -8.07
C THR A 394 -13.92 -0.90 -9.21
N SER A 395 -13.11 0.03 -9.74
CA SER A 395 -12.25 -0.23 -10.91
C SER A 395 -10.85 -0.73 -10.57
N MET A 396 -10.33 -0.43 -9.36
CA MET A 396 -8.94 -0.72 -9.01
C MET A 396 -8.80 -1.47 -7.68
N LEU A 397 -9.39 -0.96 -6.59
CA LEU A 397 -9.16 -1.55 -5.27
C LEU A 397 -9.83 -2.92 -5.12
N ALA A 398 -11.11 -3.05 -5.50
CA ALA A 398 -11.85 -4.30 -5.43
C ALA A 398 -11.19 -5.44 -6.26
N PRO A 399 -10.79 -5.24 -7.54
CA PRO A 399 -10.08 -6.29 -8.26
C PRO A 399 -8.73 -6.63 -7.64
N MET A 400 -7.97 -5.64 -7.15
CA MET A 400 -6.70 -5.89 -6.45
C MET A 400 -6.90 -6.76 -5.19
N VAL A 401 -7.91 -6.46 -4.37
CA VAL A 401 -8.28 -7.30 -3.20
C VAL A 401 -8.65 -8.72 -3.63
N ALA A 402 -9.40 -8.89 -4.72
CA ALA A 402 -9.74 -10.21 -5.25
C ALA A 402 -8.50 -10.99 -5.75
N THR A 403 -7.54 -10.31 -6.37
CA THR A 403 -6.25 -10.89 -6.76
C THR A 403 -5.44 -11.32 -5.53
N LEU A 404 -5.40 -10.50 -4.46
CA LEU A 404 -4.74 -10.88 -3.20
C LEU A 404 -5.39 -12.10 -2.55
N ASP A 405 -6.73 -12.17 -2.52
CA ASP A 405 -7.45 -13.31 -1.98
C ASP A 405 -7.18 -14.58 -2.81
N SER A 406 -7.11 -14.45 -4.14
CA SER A 406 -6.74 -15.53 -5.05
C SER A 406 -5.30 -15.98 -4.85
N ALA A 407 -4.35 -15.06 -4.62
CA ALA A 407 -2.96 -15.40 -4.29
C ALA A 407 -2.85 -16.11 -2.94
N LYS A 408 -3.57 -15.63 -1.93
CA LYS A 408 -3.69 -16.27 -0.61
C LYS A 408 -4.23 -17.70 -0.74
N ASP A 409 -5.29 -17.89 -1.52
CA ASP A 409 -5.88 -19.20 -1.76
C ASP A 409 -4.97 -20.11 -2.61
N ALA A 410 -4.24 -19.55 -3.57
CA ALA A 410 -3.25 -20.29 -4.36
C ALA A 410 -2.15 -20.87 -3.46
N MET A 411 -1.65 -20.08 -2.50
CA MET A 411 -0.60 -20.50 -1.57
C MET A 411 -1.12 -21.43 -0.46
N CYS A 412 -2.26 -21.09 0.12
CA CYS A 412 -2.69 -21.63 1.42
C CYS A 412 -4.15 -22.14 1.46
N GLY A 413 -4.87 -22.14 0.34
CA GLY A 413 -6.25 -22.64 0.27
C GLY A 413 -6.32 -24.17 0.20
N GLY A 414 -7.43 -24.79 0.63
CA GLY A 414 -7.55 -26.25 0.61
C GLY A 414 -6.75 -26.95 1.72
N ASN A 415 -6.39 -28.23 1.50
CA ASN A 415 -5.65 -28.98 2.51
C ASN A 415 -4.14 -28.73 2.37
N LEU A 416 -3.46 -28.45 3.48
CA LEU A 416 -2.02 -28.25 3.52
C LEU A 416 -1.26 -29.44 4.12
N GLN A 417 -1.99 -30.36 4.76
CA GLN A 417 -1.47 -31.44 5.59
C GLN A 417 -1.17 -32.71 4.78
N PHE A 418 -0.43 -32.57 3.69
CA PHE A 418 0.07 -33.70 2.92
C PHE A 418 1.40 -33.37 2.26
N VAL A 419 2.11 -34.44 1.92
CA VAL A 419 3.32 -34.41 1.10
C VAL A 419 3.21 -35.40 -0.05
N TRP A 420 3.92 -35.14 -1.12
CA TRP A 420 4.02 -36.01 -2.27
C TRP A 420 5.47 -36.26 -2.67
N ASN A 421 5.70 -37.40 -3.33
CA ASN A 421 6.95 -37.67 -4.01
C ASN A 421 6.68 -38.41 -5.33
N THR A 422 7.59 -38.29 -6.28
CA THR A 422 7.57 -39.11 -7.49
C THR A 422 8.58 -40.23 -7.33
N ASP A 423 8.10 -41.46 -7.39
CA ASP A 423 8.94 -42.66 -7.39
C ASP A 423 9.68 -42.80 -8.75
N GLN A 424 10.75 -43.59 -8.81
CA GLN A 424 11.49 -43.96 -10.03
C GLN A 424 10.60 -44.39 -11.23
N ARG A 425 9.40 -44.93 -10.98
CA ARG A 425 8.36 -45.28 -11.96
C ARG A 425 7.57 -44.10 -12.51
N LYS A 426 7.81 -42.89 -12.02
CA LYS A 426 6.97 -41.70 -12.25
C LYS A 426 5.55 -41.78 -11.66
N VAL A 427 5.34 -42.67 -10.69
CA VAL A 427 4.08 -42.71 -9.92
C VAL A 427 4.14 -41.64 -8.83
N ILE A 428 3.08 -40.85 -8.71
CA ILE A 428 2.96 -39.85 -7.65
C ILE A 428 2.42 -40.56 -6.41
N LEU A 429 3.23 -40.56 -5.35
CA LEU A 429 2.90 -41.11 -4.05
C LEU A 429 2.58 -39.96 -3.11
N PHE A 430 1.48 -40.08 -2.36
CA PHE A 430 1.01 -39.07 -1.41
C PHE A 430 1.02 -39.65 0.00
N SER A 431 1.21 -38.81 1.00
CA SER A 431 1.00 -39.17 2.40
C SER A 431 0.46 -37.97 3.18
N PRO A 432 -0.47 -38.16 4.12
CA PRO A 432 -0.81 -37.13 5.09
C PRO A 432 0.41 -36.83 5.98
N THR A 433 0.57 -35.58 6.40
CA THR A 433 1.62 -35.16 7.34
C THR A 433 1.24 -35.47 8.79
N GLU A 434 -0.05 -35.35 9.12
CA GLU A 434 -0.61 -35.67 10.42
C GLU A 434 -1.43 -36.98 10.37
N ARG A 435 -1.28 -37.83 11.40
CA ARG A 435 -1.79 -39.21 11.40
C ARG A 435 -3.32 -39.31 11.51
N ASP A 436 -3.97 -38.30 12.11
CA ASP A 436 -5.36 -38.40 12.55
C ASP A 436 -6.34 -37.49 11.79
N GLY A 437 -5.86 -36.65 10.85
CA GLY A 437 -6.70 -35.65 10.18
C GLY A 437 -7.46 -36.13 8.93
N TRP A 438 -7.16 -37.32 8.40
CA TRP A 438 -7.60 -37.73 7.06
C TRP A 438 -8.68 -38.81 7.01
N GLU A 439 -9.00 -39.49 8.13
CA GLU A 439 -10.03 -40.53 8.13
C GLU A 439 -11.45 -39.98 7.87
N ASP A 440 -11.70 -38.70 8.17
CA ASP A 440 -13.03 -38.06 8.05
C ASP A 440 -13.22 -37.23 6.75
N GLY A 441 -12.15 -36.96 5.98
CA GLY A 441 -12.17 -35.99 4.87
C GLY A 441 -12.76 -36.48 3.54
N GLY A 442 -13.00 -37.78 3.39
CA GLY A 442 -13.59 -38.40 2.19
C GLY A 442 -12.74 -38.30 0.90
N TYR A 443 -13.18 -39.01 -0.14
CA TYR A 443 -12.51 -39.12 -1.46
C TYR A 443 -12.24 -37.75 -2.15
N GLN A 444 -12.98 -36.71 -1.78
CA GLN A 444 -12.89 -35.37 -2.40
C GLN A 444 -11.60 -34.62 -2.05
N LEU A 445 -11.06 -34.81 -0.84
CA LEU A 445 -9.79 -34.19 -0.46
C LEU A 445 -8.61 -34.82 -1.22
N GLN A 446 -8.68 -36.14 -1.41
CA GLN A 446 -7.68 -36.92 -2.14
C GLN A 446 -7.62 -36.52 -3.61
N SER A 447 -8.78 -36.37 -4.26
CA SER A 447 -8.81 -35.97 -5.68
C SER A 447 -8.24 -34.57 -5.88
N LYS A 448 -8.53 -33.62 -4.98
CA LYS A 448 -8.01 -32.25 -5.10
C LYS A 448 -6.48 -32.19 -4.97
N ALA A 449 -5.89 -32.97 -4.07
CA ALA A 449 -4.44 -33.07 -3.94
C ALA A 449 -3.79 -33.77 -5.16
N ILE A 450 -4.50 -34.71 -5.80
CA ILE A 450 -4.08 -35.31 -7.07
C ILE A 450 -4.12 -34.27 -8.20
N ASP A 451 -5.22 -33.52 -8.34
CA ASP A 451 -5.35 -32.44 -9.33
C ASP A 451 -4.24 -31.39 -9.18
N GLU A 452 -3.89 -31.06 -7.93
CA GLU A 452 -2.79 -30.13 -7.63
C GLU A 452 -1.43 -30.68 -8.08
N ALA A 453 -1.16 -31.98 -7.90
CA ALA A 453 0.10 -32.58 -8.32
C ALA A 453 0.18 -32.84 -9.83
N GLU A 454 -0.94 -33.23 -10.47
CA GLU A 454 -1.00 -33.59 -11.89
C GLU A 454 -0.61 -32.41 -12.80
N MET A 455 -0.97 -31.18 -12.42
CA MET A 455 -0.62 -29.97 -13.17
C MET A 455 0.90 -29.67 -13.22
N LEU A 456 1.75 -30.41 -12.50
CA LEU A 456 3.22 -30.31 -12.67
C LEU A 456 3.73 -31.07 -13.90
N SER A 457 2.98 -32.03 -14.44
CA SER A 457 3.39 -32.86 -15.57
C SER A 457 3.13 -32.23 -16.95
N LEU A 458 2.93 -30.92 -17.03
CA LEU A 458 2.57 -30.15 -18.23
C LEU A 458 3.67 -30.03 -19.32
N SER A 459 4.64 -30.93 -19.36
CA SER A 459 5.63 -30.95 -20.46
C SER A 459 5.56 -32.17 -21.37
N ASP A 460 4.71 -33.16 -21.08
CA ASP A 460 4.47 -34.25 -22.02
C ASP A 460 3.00 -34.65 -21.98
N GLU A 461 2.33 -34.58 -23.13
CA GLU A 461 0.93 -34.94 -23.39
C GLU A 461 0.70 -36.47 -23.26
N SER A 462 1.51 -37.15 -22.44
CA SER A 462 1.38 -38.56 -22.14
C SER A 462 0.58 -38.73 -20.85
N SER A 463 -0.67 -39.12 -21.03
CA SER A 463 -1.73 -39.51 -20.09
C SER A 463 -1.34 -40.57 -19.04
N GLY A 464 -0.28 -40.38 -18.27
CA GLY A 464 0.20 -41.37 -17.29
C GLY A 464 0.20 -40.89 -15.84
N THR A 465 -0.12 -39.62 -15.59
CA THR A 465 -0.05 -38.99 -14.25
C THR A 465 -1.40 -38.81 -13.57
N ALA A 466 -2.50 -39.33 -14.15
CA ALA A 466 -3.86 -39.15 -13.64
C ALA A 466 -4.16 -39.91 -12.33
N TRP A 467 -3.19 -40.66 -11.79
CA TRP A 467 -3.39 -41.52 -10.63
C TRP A 467 -2.30 -41.34 -9.58
N GLY A 468 -2.74 -40.96 -8.39
CA GLY A 468 -1.93 -40.90 -7.17
C GLY A 468 -2.18 -42.08 -6.25
N VAL A 469 -1.14 -42.60 -5.61
CA VAL A 469 -1.27 -43.62 -4.55
C VAL A 469 -1.11 -42.96 -3.19
N TRP A 470 -2.12 -43.09 -2.33
CA TRP A 470 -2.07 -42.62 -0.94
C TRP A 470 -1.47 -43.67 -0.02
N LEU A 471 -0.49 -43.24 0.77
CA LEU A 471 0.18 -44.02 1.81
C LEU A 471 -0.25 -43.53 3.18
N GLY A 472 -0.27 -44.43 4.16
CA GLY A 472 -0.77 -44.12 5.51
C GLY A 472 0.19 -43.28 6.36
N SER A 473 1.46 -43.17 6.00
CA SER A 473 2.42 -42.32 6.72
C SER A 473 3.59 -41.86 5.85
N VAL A 474 4.20 -40.74 6.27
CA VAL A 474 5.35 -40.15 5.56
C VAL A 474 6.57 -41.06 5.63
N ASP A 475 6.70 -41.86 6.69
CA ASP A 475 7.76 -42.87 6.82
C ASP A 475 7.62 -43.94 5.72
N VAL A 476 6.41 -44.47 5.51
CA VAL A 476 6.13 -45.45 4.44
C VAL A 476 6.35 -44.82 3.07
N LEU A 477 5.97 -43.55 2.87
CA LEU A 477 6.26 -42.80 1.64
C LEU A 477 7.75 -42.66 1.39
N THR A 478 8.52 -42.34 2.43
CA THR A 478 9.98 -42.17 2.34
C THR A 478 10.64 -43.50 1.99
N GLU A 479 10.32 -44.57 2.70
CA GLU A 479 10.81 -45.92 2.42
C GLU A 479 10.43 -46.36 0.98
N THR A 480 9.16 -46.24 0.61
CA THR A 480 8.67 -46.63 -0.72
C THR A 480 9.35 -45.86 -1.84
N SER A 481 9.67 -44.58 -1.63
CA SER A 481 10.29 -43.75 -2.65
C SER A 481 11.75 -44.11 -2.98
N ILE A 482 12.45 -44.76 -2.04
CA ILE A 482 13.84 -45.19 -2.23
C ILE A 482 13.96 -46.67 -2.59
N LEU A 483 12.93 -47.47 -2.34
CA LEU A 483 12.96 -48.90 -2.61
C LEU A 483 13.05 -49.14 -4.13
N PRO A 484 13.92 -50.08 -4.57
CA PRO A 484 13.89 -50.54 -5.94
C PRO A 484 12.55 -51.17 -6.25
N LEU A 485 12.22 -51.14 -7.53
CA LEU A 485 10.95 -51.56 -8.09
C LEU A 485 10.46 -52.92 -7.55
N GLU A 486 11.36 -53.89 -7.46
CA GLU A 486 11.09 -55.26 -6.99
C GLU A 486 10.65 -55.28 -5.52
N GLN A 487 11.38 -54.58 -4.65
CA GLN A 487 11.07 -54.53 -3.22
C GLN A 487 9.79 -53.75 -2.94
N SER A 488 9.44 -52.78 -3.80
CA SER A 488 8.18 -52.03 -3.64
C SER A 488 6.96 -52.95 -3.77
N VAL A 489 7.00 -53.98 -4.64
CA VAL A 489 5.88 -54.92 -4.82
C VAL A 489 5.64 -55.71 -3.55
N ASP A 490 6.70 -56.17 -2.90
CA ASP A 490 6.62 -56.92 -1.64
C ASP A 490 6.02 -56.08 -0.50
N VAL A 491 6.32 -54.77 -0.47
CA VAL A 491 5.77 -53.83 0.52
C VAL A 491 4.29 -53.55 0.27
N PHE A 492 3.90 -53.35 -0.99
CA PHE A 492 2.51 -53.03 -1.35
C PHE A 492 1.58 -54.25 -1.32
N ASN A 493 2.10 -55.44 -1.57
CA ASN A 493 1.30 -56.65 -1.68
C ASN A 493 1.95 -57.85 -0.97
N PRO A 494 2.12 -57.80 0.36
CA PRO A 494 2.80 -58.86 1.12
C PRO A 494 2.07 -60.20 1.10
N ARG A 495 0.80 -60.21 0.64
CA ARG A 495 -0.04 -61.41 0.56
C ARG A 495 -0.19 -61.95 -0.86
N CYS A 496 0.51 -61.38 -1.83
CA CYS A 496 0.46 -61.84 -3.22
C CYS A 496 -0.98 -61.91 -3.75
N ALA A 497 -1.81 -60.91 -3.48
CA ALA A 497 -3.21 -60.87 -3.89
C ALA A 497 -3.41 -60.03 -5.17
N ASP A 498 -4.44 -60.32 -5.96
CA ASP A 498 -4.79 -59.48 -7.10
C ASP A 498 -5.50 -58.20 -6.62
N LEU A 499 -4.75 -57.10 -6.56
CA LEU A 499 -5.24 -55.77 -6.18
C LEU A 499 -5.98 -55.06 -7.32
N GLY A 500 -5.63 -55.38 -8.57
CA GLY A 500 -6.18 -54.78 -9.80
C GLY A 500 -7.64 -55.16 -10.11
N ASP A 501 -8.27 -56.03 -9.31
CA ASP A 501 -9.70 -56.32 -9.38
C ASP A 501 -10.56 -55.28 -8.64
N THR A 502 -9.95 -54.48 -7.76
CA THR A 502 -10.64 -53.43 -7.02
C THR A 502 -10.65 -52.11 -7.80
N GLU A 503 -11.78 -51.39 -7.81
CA GLU A 503 -11.76 -49.97 -8.17
C GLU A 503 -11.20 -49.19 -6.98
N PRO A 504 -10.18 -48.31 -7.15
CA PRO A 504 -9.70 -47.65 -8.38
C PRO A 504 -8.52 -48.32 -9.11
N LEU A 505 -7.85 -49.30 -8.51
CA LEU A 505 -6.62 -49.92 -9.05
C LEU A 505 -6.83 -50.58 -10.41
N ARG A 506 -8.04 -51.07 -10.68
CA ARG A 506 -8.44 -51.56 -12.01
C ARG A 506 -8.34 -50.50 -13.11
N ASN A 507 -8.73 -49.26 -12.82
CA ASN A 507 -8.66 -48.17 -13.80
C ASN A 507 -7.21 -47.77 -14.07
N TYR A 508 -6.39 -47.74 -13.02
CA TYR A 508 -4.94 -47.57 -13.16
C TYR A 508 -4.32 -48.68 -14.01
N LEU A 509 -4.70 -49.94 -13.77
CA LEU A 509 -4.27 -51.08 -14.58
C LEU A 509 -4.69 -50.95 -16.06
N ARG A 510 -5.95 -50.57 -16.34
CA ARG A 510 -6.45 -50.32 -17.71
C ARG A 510 -5.64 -49.27 -18.44
N GLU A 511 -5.39 -48.14 -17.78
CA GLU A 511 -4.65 -47.03 -18.36
C GLU A 511 -3.19 -47.41 -18.63
N PHE A 512 -2.52 -48.00 -17.63
CA PHE A 512 -1.12 -48.39 -17.74
C PHE A 512 -0.89 -49.46 -18.81
N LEU A 513 -1.79 -50.44 -18.91
CA LEU A 513 -1.74 -51.45 -19.96
C LEU A 513 -2.20 -50.93 -21.33
N GLY A 514 -2.84 -49.77 -21.39
CA GLY A 514 -3.45 -49.20 -22.59
C GLY A 514 -4.61 -50.07 -23.10
N ASN A 515 -5.37 -50.68 -22.19
CA ASN A 515 -6.48 -51.55 -22.49
C ASN A 515 -7.69 -51.24 -21.60
N GLY A 516 -8.61 -50.43 -22.12
CA GLY A 516 -9.84 -50.06 -21.41
C GLY A 516 -10.84 -51.19 -21.19
N SER A 517 -10.68 -52.35 -21.87
CA SER A 517 -11.62 -53.47 -21.76
C SER A 517 -11.31 -54.45 -20.63
N LEU A 518 -10.24 -54.25 -19.86
CA LEU A 518 -9.88 -55.16 -18.76
C LEU A 518 -10.96 -55.12 -17.68
N MET A 519 -11.58 -56.24 -17.35
CA MET A 519 -12.58 -56.34 -16.27
C MET A 519 -11.94 -56.66 -14.92
N GLY A 520 -10.71 -57.16 -14.95
CA GLY A 520 -9.92 -57.48 -13.77
C GLY A 520 -8.55 -58.05 -14.13
N CYS A 521 -7.89 -58.63 -13.14
CA CYS A 521 -6.56 -59.19 -13.23
C CYS A 521 -6.45 -60.41 -14.14
N GLY A 522 -7.51 -61.21 -14.25
CA GLY A 522 -7.57 -62.33 -15.21
C GLY A 522 -7.30 -61.91 -16.66
N ASP A 523 -7.78 -60.73 -17.07
CA ASP A 523 -7.57 -60.20 -18.41
C ASP A 523 -6.15 -59.61 -18.60
N ALA A 524 -5.47 -59.27 -17.50
CA ALA A 524 -4.10 -58.76 -17.50
C ALA A 524 -3.05 -59.88 -17.63
N ARG A 525 -3.45 -61.15 -17.55
CA ARG A 525 -2.55 -62.32 -17.65
C ARG A 525 -1.60 -62.31 -18.87
N PRO A 526 -2.02 -61.91 -20.08
CA PRO A 526 -1.13 -61.84 -21.24
C PRO A 526 0.02 -60.84 -21.08
N TYR A 527 -0.14 -59.85 -20.21
CA TYR A 527 0.86 -58.83 -19.96
C TYR A 527 1.92 -59.28 -18.95
N CYS A 528 1.62 -60.25 -18.09
CA CYS A 528 2.53 -60.74 -17.05
C CYS A 528 3.92 -61.17 -17.59
N GLY A 529 4.03 -61.62 -18.84
CA GLY A 529 5.30 -62.05 -19.44
C GLY A 529 6.13 -60.96 -20.13
N LEU A 530 5.59 -59.74 -20.29
CA LEU A 530 6.21 -58.68 -21.11
C LEU A 530 7.33 -57.94 -20.35
N MET A 531 8.53 -58.52 -20.29
CA MET A 531 9.68 -57.93 -19.57
C MET A 531 10.52 -56.94 -20.41
N ASP A 532 10.58 -57.08 -21.73
CA ASP A 532 11.46 -56.27 -22.58
C ASP A 532 10.70 -55.24 -23.43
N GLY A 533 11.03 -53.95 -23.23
CA GLY A 533 10.65 -52.85 -24.13
C GLY A 533 9.20 -52.35 -24.04
N SER A 534 8.33 -52.99 -23.26
CA SER A 534 6.89 -52.69 -23.20
C SER A 534 6.49 -51.49 -22.31
N LYS A 535 7.40 -50.53 -22.07
CA LYS A 535 7.19 -49.39 -21.15
C LYS A 535 6.74 -49.81 -19.73
N GLY A 536 7.16 -50.99 -19.25
CA GLY A 536 6.85 -51.48 -17.90
C GLY A 536 5.48 -52.17 -17.74
N LYS A 537 4.76 -52.46 -18.83
CA LYS A 537 3.41 -53.09 -18.75
C LYS A 537 3.38 -54.40 -17.98
N GLY A 538 4.35 -55.29 -18.24
CA GLY A 538 4.43 -56.56 -17.52
C GLY A 538 4.72 -56.38 -16.03
N PHE A 539 5.45 -55.33 -15.67
CA PHE A 539 5.66 -54.97 -14.28
C PHE A 539 4.36 -54.53 -13.60
N ALA A 540 3.60 -53.60 -14.20
CA ALA A 540 2.34 -53.15 -13.63
C ALA A 540 1.31 -54.29 -13.49
N ALA A 541 1.25 -55.18 -14.47
CA ALA A 541 0.45 -56.40 -14.38
C ALA A 541 0.88 -57.28 -13.18
N ARG A 542 2.17 -57.51 -12.97
CA ARG A 542 2.65 -58.29 -11.82
C ARG A 542 2.45 -57.61 -10.47
N MET A 543 2.56 -56.29 -10.42
CA MET A 543 2.37 -55.52 -9.19
C MET A 543 0.90 -55.52 -8.75
N LEU A 544 -0.02 -55.30 -9.68
CA LEU A 544 -1.45 -55.19 -9.38
C LEU A 544 -2.16 -56.55 -9.44
N CYS A 545 -1.64 -57.50 -10.20
CA CYS A 545 -2.23 -58.82 -10.42
C CYS A 545 -1.23 -59.92 -10.08
N SER A 546 -0.67 -59.83 -8.87
CA SER A 546 0.41 -60.72 -8.43
C SER A 546 0.01 -62.19 -8.42
N ASP A 547 -1.21 -62.52 -7.97
CA ASP A 547 -1.69 -63.91 -7.95
C ASP A 547 -1.90 -64.44 -9.37
N THR A 548 -2.59 -63.66 -10.23
CA THR A 548 -2.80 -64.02 -11.64
C THR A 548 -1.48 -64.18 -12.40
N CYS A 549 -0.49 -63.35 -12.09
CA CYS A 549 0.85 -63.45 -12.67
C CYS A 549 1.74 -64.52 -12.01
N GLY A 550 1.21 -65.30 -11.06
CA GLY A 550 1.86 -66.48 -10.50
C GLY A 550 2.88 -66.20 -9.40
N CYS A 551 2.70 -65.16 -8.58
CA CYS A 551 3.61 -64.91 -7.45
C CYS A 551 3.53 -66.01 -6.36
N ASN A 552 2.43 -66.79 -6.32
CA ASN A 552 2.32 -68.00 -5.49
C ASN A 552 2.90 -69.27 -6.16
N ASP A 553 3.35 -69.19 -7.42
CA ASP A 553 3.91 -70.34 -8.16
C ASP A 553 5.45 -70.28 -8.13
N PRO A 554 6.13 -71.11 -7.32
CA PRO A 554 7.59 -71.15 -7.27
C PRO A 554 8.22 -71.63 -8.60
N THR A 555 7.43 -72.18 -9.52
CA THR A 555 7.87 -72.60 -10.86
C THR A 555 7.54 -71.58 -11.97
N GLY A 556 6.90 -70.46 -11.63
CA GLY A 556 6.63 -69.37 -12.57
C GLY A 556 7.94 -68.86 -13.18
N GLU A 557 8.11 -69.08 -14.49
CA GLU A 557 9.36 -69.02 -15.28
C GLU A 557 10.15 -67.69 -15.23
N VAL A 558 9.74 -66.67 -14.45
CA VAL A 558 10.30 -65.32 -14.57
C VAL A 558 10.65 -64.64 -13.23
N MET A 559 10.36 -65.22 -12.06
CA MET A 559 10.93 -64.70 -10.78
C MET A 559 12.35 -65.22 -10.52
N GLY A 560 12.74 -66.34 -11.13
CA GLY A 560 14.05 -66.97 -10.94
C GLY A 560 15.25 -66.20 -11.52
N LEU A 561 15.03 -65.09 -12.23
CA LEU A 561 16.10 -64.28 -12.83
C LEU A 561 16.60 -63.12 -11.96
N TYR A 562 15.90 -62.75 -10.88
CA TYR A 562 16.29 -61.60 -10.02
C TYR A 562 16.53 -61.96 -8.54
N LEU A 563 16.17 -63.18 -8.09
CA LEU A 563 16.37 -63.64 -6.71
C LEU A 563 17.52 -64.67 -6.56
N LYS A 564 18.60 -64.53 -7.35
CA LYS A 564 19.87 -65.20 -7.05
C LYS A 564 20.96 -64.15 -6.83
N PRO A 565 21.58 -64.07 -5.64
CA PRO A 565 22.78 -63.27 -5.43
C PRO A 565 23.95 -63.76 -6.29
#